data_AF-A0A1Y5PC47-F1
#
_entry.id   AF-A0A1Y5PC47-F1
#
_cell.length_a   1.000
_cell.length_b   1.000
_cell.length_c   1.000
_cell.angle_alpha   90.00
_cell.angle_beta   90.00
_cell.angle_gamma   90.00
#
_symmetry.space_group_name_H-M   'P 1'
#
loop_
_entity.id
_entity.type
_entity.pdbx_description
1 polymer ?
#
loop_
_entity_poly.entity_id
_entity_poly.type
_entity_poly.pdbx_seq_one_letter_code
_entity_poly.pdbx_strand_id
1 'polypeptide(L)' 'MGRDATLYLLERGVRLTGTDAHDHDASIIWEGHRAGRTIGSSHIEKLHILESLPANGFEVSCFPVKVHAASAG' A
#
# COMPACT_ATOMS: atom_id res chain seq x y z
N MET A 1 3.68 -8.37 0.09
CA MET A 1 4.56 -7.69 1.07
C MET A 1 4.01 -7.95 2.48
N GLY A 2 4.74 -8.69 3.32
CA GLY A 2 4.31 -9.02 4.69
C GLY A 2 4.61 -7.91 5.71
N ARG A 3 4.27 -8.14 6.98
CA ARG A 3 4.37 -7.14 8.07
C ARG A 3 5.75 -6.50 8.20
N ASP A 4 6.80 -7.31 8.30
CA ASP A 4 8.15 -6.82 8.60
C ASP A 4 8.71 -5.96 7.47
N ALA A 5 8.49 -6.37 6.22
CA ALA A 5 8.85 -5.60 5.04
C ALA A 5 8.10 -4.25 5.02
N THR A 6 6.81 -4.24 5.38
CA THR A 6 6.06 -2.99 5.50
C THR A 6 6.65 -2.09 6.58
N LEU A 7 6.88 -2.60 7.80
CA LEU A 7 7.44 -1.79 8.90
C LEU A 7 8.81 -1.20 8.55
N TYR A 8 9.68 -2.00 7.92
CA TYR A 8 10.98 -1.55 7.43
C TYR A 8 10.89 -0.30 6.52
N LEU A 9 9.91 -0.27 5.61
CA LEU A 9 9.67 0.88 4.73
C LEU A 9 9.07 2.07 5.48
N LEU A 10 8.10 1.80 6.37
CA LEU A 10 7.43 2.85 7.15
C LEU A 10 8.38 3.56 8.12
N GLU A 11 9.34 2.85 8.71
CA GLU A 11 10.41 3.41 9.54
C GLU A 11 11.33 4.34 8.75
N ARG A 12 11.42 4.17 7.42
CA ARG A 12 12.20 5.01 6.50
C ARG A 12 11.40 6.18 5.90
N GLY A 13 10.22 6.45 6.44
CA GLY A 13 9.39 7.59 6.04
C GLY A 13 8.48 7.31 4.84
N VAL A 14 8.39 6.07 4.35
CA VAL A 14 7.35 5.71 3.38
C VAL A 14 5.98 5.83 4.06
N ARG A 15 5.01 6.42 3.37
CA ARG A 15 3.64 6.66 3.88
C ARG A 15 2.54 6.16 2.95
N LEU A 16 2.92 5.67 1.77
CA LEU A 16 2.01 5.07 0.80
C LEU A 16 2.61 3.76 0.30
N THR A 17 1.80 2.71 0.30
CA THR A 17 2.15 1.40 -0.26
C THR A 17 1.02 0.92 -1.16
N GLY A 18 1.28 -0.02 -2.06
CA GLY A 18 0.21 -0.62 -2.84
C GLY A 18 0.59 -1.96 -3.46
N THR A 19 -0.41 -2.68 -3.97
CA THR A 19 -0.25 -4.01 -4.56
C THR A 19 -1.27 -4.29 -5.66
N ASP A 20 -0.84 -5.08 -6.63
CA ASP A 20 -1.66 -5.74 -7.67
C ASP A 20 -2.12 -7.16 -7.25
N ALA A 21 -1.67 -7.64 -6.08
CA ALA A 21 -1.92 -8.97 -5.54
C ALA A 21 -1.42 -10.14 -6.42
N HIS A 22 -0.25 -9.99 -7.07
CA HIS A 22 0.35 -10.98 -7.97
C HIS A 22 0.32 -12.44 -7.48
N ASP A 23 0.71 -12.69 -6.22
CA ASP A 23 0.81 -14.05 -5.66
C ASP A 23 -0.56 -14.61 -5.21
N HIS A 24 -1.61 -13.79 -5.18
CA HIS A 24 -2.94 -14.11 -4.68
C HIS A 24 -3.00 -14.67 -3.24
N ASP A 25 -1.93 -14.51 -2.44
CA ASP A 25 -1.88 -14.93 -1.05
C ASP A 25 -2.43 -13.83 -0.12
N ALA A 26 -3.67 -14.04 0.34
CA ALA A 26 -4.34 -13.14 1.26
C ALA A 26 -3.62 -13.01 2.61
N SER A 27 -2.96 -14.07 3.10
CA SER A 27 -2.34 -14.07 4.43
C SER A 27 -1.24 -13.02 4.55
N ILE A 28 -0.40 -12.92 3.52
CA ILE A 28 0.71 -11.96 3.43
C ILE A 28 0.18 -10.54 3.26
N ILE A 29 -0.83 -10.33 2.41
CA ILE A 29 -1.42 -9.01 2.14
C ILE A 29 -2.01 -8.42 3.44
N TRP A 30 -2.77 -9.21 4.19
CA TRP A 30 -3.41 -8.73 5.41
C TRP A 30 -2.41 -8.38 6.52
N GLU A 31 -1.29 -9.08 6.61
CA GLU A 31 -0.23 -8.73 7.56
C GLU A 31 0.43 -7.39 7.22
N GLY A 32 0.73 -7.17 5.94
CA GLY A 32 1.21 -5.88 5.45
C GLY A 32 0.21 -4.75 5.72
N HIS A 33 -1.07 -4.97 5.44
CA HIS A 33 -2.14 -3.99 5.68
C HIS A 33 -2.28 -3.63 7.18
N ARG A 34 -2.14 -4.61 8.07
CA ARG A 34 -2.22 -4.37 9.53
C ARG A 34 -1.02 -3.61 10.09
N ALA A 35 0.13 -3.62 9.42
CA ALA A 35 1.30 -2.86 9.84
C ALA A 35 1.05 -1.35 9.85
N GLY A 36 0.14 -0.85 9.00
CA GLY A 36 -0.31 0.55 8.97
C GLY A 36 -0.98 1.04 10.27
N ARG A 37 -1.39 0.11 11.16
CA ARG A 37 -1.88 0.44 12.51
C ARG A 37 -0.74 0.78 13.49
N THR A 38 0.48 0.31 13.21
CA THR A 38 1.67 0.59 14.03
C THR A 38 2.29 1.93 13.63
N ILE A 39 2.49 2.16 12.33
CA ILE A 39 3.00 3.42 11.78
C ILE A 39 2.02 3.84 10.67
N GLY A 40 1.46 5.05 10.76
CA GLY A 40 0.42 5.49 9.84
C GLY A 40 0.87 5.49 8.37
N SER A 41 0.11 4.80 7.52
CA SER A 41 0.30 4.76 6.07
C SER A 41 -1.02 4.48 5.34
N SER A 42 -1.12 4.98 4.11
CA SER A 42 -2.18 4.58 3.18
C SER A 42 -1.77 3.33 2.38
N HIS A 43 -2.75 2.52 2.00
CA HIS A 43 -2.56 1.32 1.18
C HIS A 43 -3.49 1.35 -0.03
N ILE A 44 -2.96 1.07 -1.22
CA ILE A 44 -3.72 0.99 -2.47
C ILE A 44 -3.75 -0.46 -2.96
N GLU A 45 -4.95 -0.97 -3.20
CA GLU A 45 -5.14 -2.33 -3.71
C GLU A 45 -5.60 -2.31 -5.17
N LYS A 46 -5.41 -3.45 -5.87
CA LYS A 46 -5.87 -3.66 -7.25
C LYS A 46 -5.23 -2.69 -8.25
N LEU A 47 -3.96 -2.37 -8.03
CA LEU A 47 -3.15 -1.67 -9.02
C LEU A 47 -3.05 -2.51 -10.31
N HIS A 48 -3.01 -1.85 -11.45
CA HIS A 48 -2.93 -2.47 -12.77
C HIS A 48 -1.97 -1.65 -13.64
N ILE A 49 -1.46 -2.25 -14.72
CA ILE A 49 -0.56 -1.62 -15.69
C ILE A 49 0.79 -1.20 -15.06
N LEU A 50 1.21 -1.86 -13.98
CA LEU A 50 2.48 -1.58 -13.30
C LEU A 50 3.70 -1.91 -14.18
N GLU A 51 3.56 -2.88 -15.09
CA GLU A 51 4.57 -3.30 -16.06
C GLU A 51 4.94 -2.20 -17.07
N SER A 52 4.10 -1.17 -17.22
CA SER A 52 4.37 -0.02 -18.10
C SER A 52 5.21 1.06 -17.42
N LEU A 53 5.34 1.01 -16.10
CA LEU A 53 6.01 2.05 -15.31
C LEU A 53 7.49 1.70 -15.11
N PRO A 54 8.37 2.72 -15.05
CA PRO A 54 9.74 2.49 -14.60
C PRO A 54 9.74 2.09 -13.12
N ALA A 55 10.80 1.42 -12.67
CA ALA A 55 10.94 1.01 -11.27
C ALA A 55 10.96 2.20 -10.28
N ASN A 56 11.36 3.39 -10.73
CA ASN A 56 11.37 4.64 -9.96
C ASN A 56 11.34 5.86 -10.89
N GLY A 57 11.21 7.06 -10.31
CA GLY A 57 11.24 8.32 -11.06
C GLY A 57 9.89 8.75 -11.66
N PHE A 58 8.78 8.19 -11.17
CA PHE A 58 7.43 8.59 -11.53
C PHE A 58 6.69 9.15 -10.31
N GLU A 59 5.64 9.93 -10.57
CA GLU A 59 4.78 10.48 -9.51
C GLU A 59 3.51 9.64 -9.35
N VAL A 60 3.06 9.50 -8.11
CA VAL A 60 1.80 8.83 -7.77
C VAL A 60 0.82 9.88 -7.26
N SER A 61 -0.36 9.93 -7.89
CA SER A 61 -1.50 10.70 -7.41
C SER A 61 -2.59 9.74 -6.94
N CYS A 62 -3.00 9.84 -5.68
CA CYS A 62 -4.04 9.02 -5.08
C CYS A 62 -5.00 9.92 -4.28
N PHE A 63 -6.24 10.05 -4.76
CA PHE A 63 -7.24 10.94 -4.18
C PHE A 63 -8.43 10.11 -3.69
N PRO A 64 -8.40 9.60 -2.44
CA PRO A 64 -9.52 8.82 -1.90
C PRO A 64 -10.78 9.69 -1.81
N VAL A 65 -11.95 9.10 -2.07
CA VAL A 65 -13.22 9.79 -1.90
C VAL A 65 -13.46 10.04 -0.42
N LYS A 66 -13.90 11.26 -0.07
CA LYS A 66 -14.21 11.60 1.32
C LYS A 66 -15.54 10.99 1.73
N VAL A 67 -15.50 9.78 2.28
CA VAL A 67 -16.67 9.10 2.84
C VAL A 67 -16.76 9.37 4.34
N HIS A 68 -17.94 9.78 4.82
CA HIS A 68 -18.14 10.15 6.23
C HIS A 68 -17.86 8.95 7.16
N ALA A 69 -16.95 9.16 8.13
CA ALA A 69 -16.53 8.16 9.12
C ALA A 69 -15.97 6.84 8.54
N ALA A 70 -15.52 6.83 7.27
CA ALA A 70 -14.92 5.66 6.66
C ALA A 70 -13.41 5.58 6.93
N SER A 71 -12.88 4.35 6.92
CA SER A 71 -11.44 4.09 7.04
C SER A 71 -10.68 4.19 5.71
N ALA A 72 -11.39 4.22 4.58
CA ALA A 72 -10.88 4.27 3.22
C ALA A 72 -11.91 4.95 2.31
N GLY A 73 -11.49 5.31 1.09
CA GLY A 73 -12.32 5.97 0.08
C GLY A 73 -11.80 5.76 -1.31
#